data_AF-A0A6N9UXC6-F1
#
_entry.id   AF-A0A6N9UXC6-F1
#
_cell.length_a   1.000
_cell.length_b   1.000
_cell.length_c   1.000
_cell.angle_alpha   90.00
_cell.angle_beta   90.00
_cell.angle_gamma   90.00
#
_symmetry.space_group_name_H-M   'P 1'
#
loop_
_entity.id
_entity.type
_entity.pdbx_description
1 polymer ?
#
loop_
_entity_poly.entity_id
_entity_poly.type
_entity_poly.pdbx_seq_one_letter_code
_entity_poly.pdbx_strand_id
1 'polypeptide(L)'
;AGPEKRYAQWLAVRRGAVRAVVGTRGAMFAPVRDLGLVALWDDGDDSHSEPHAPQPHAREVLLLRAAQDRCAFLLGGWSCTVDAAQLVETGWARPLVATREQVRGAAPLVRTVGDQDLARDEAARAARLPTLAWQAVREGLRHGPVLVQVPRRGYVPRMACAACRTPARCRHCSGPLEGQESASALRCGWCGREEGAWHCPECGAFR
;
A
#
# COMPACT_ATOMS: atom_id res chain seq x y z
N ALA A 1 -25.28 -11.79 -5.47
CA ALA A 1 -26.14 -12.06 -6.65
C ALA A 1 -25.77 -13.43 -7.23
N GLY A 2 -26.76 -14.25 -7.59
CA GLY A 2 -26.51 -15.59 -8.14
C GLY A 2 -25.88 -15.57 -9.54
N PRO A 3 -25.38 -16.72 -10.04
CA PRO A 3 -24.78 -16.86 -11.37
C PRO A 3 -25.70 -16.38 -12.52
N GLU A 4 -26.98 -16.72 -12.46
CA GLU A 4 -27.97 -16.36 -13.51
C GLU A 4 -28.11 -14.85 -13.69
N LYS A 5 -28.24 -14.11 -12.59
CA LYS A 5 -28.35 -12.64 -12.62
C LYS A 5 -27.09 -12.00 -13.21
N ARG A 6 -25.91 -12.51 -12.86
CA ARG A 6 -24.64 -12.03 -13.42
C ARG A 6 -24.54 -12.30 -14.92
N TYR A 7 -24.98 -13.48 -15.36
CA TYR A 7 -24.98 -13.83 -16.77
C TYR A 7 -25.97 -12.95 -17.57
N ALA A 8 -27.18 -12.73 -17.06
CA ALA A 8 -28.16 -11.84 -17.68
C ALA A 8 -27.64 -10.39 -17.79
N GLN A 9 -26.99 -9.88 -16.74
CA GLN A 9 -26.35 -8.57 -16.76
C GLN A 9 -25.22 -8.50 -17.79
N TRP A 10 -24.37 -9.52 -17.86
CA TRP A 10 -23.29 -9.59 -18.85
C TRP A 10 -23.83 -9.59 -20.28
N LEU A 11 -24.90 -10.35 -20.55
CA LEU A 11 -25.57 -10.35 -21.85
C LEU A 11 -26.18 -8.98 -22.20
N ALA A 12 -26.78 -8.29 -21.23
CA ALA A 12 -27.33 -6.95 -21.43
C ALA A 12 -26.25 -5.94 -21.82
N VAL A 13 -25.09 -5.98 -21.15
CA VAL A 13 -23.91 -5.16 -21.48
C VAL A 13 -23.39 -5.50 -22.88
N ARG A 14 -23.15 -6.78 -23.17
CA ARG A 14 -22.62 -7.24 -24.46
C ARG A 14 -23.53 -6.89 -25.64
N ARG A 15 -24.85 -6.93 -25.44
CA ARG A 15 -25.84 -6.54 -26.47
C ARG A 15 -25.97 -5.02 -26.63
N GLY A 16 -25.42 -4.23 -25.70
CA GLY A 16 -25.48 -2.77 -25.72
C GLY A 16 -26.77 -2.21 -25.10
N ALA A 17 -27.57 -3.04 -24.41
CA ALA A 17 -28.74 -2.59 -23.67
C ALA A 17 -28.36 -1.77 -22.41
N VAL A 18 -27.12 -1.94 -21.95
CA VAL A 18 -26.53 -1.19 -20.83
C VAL A 18 -25.28 -0.48 -21.36
N ARG A 19 -25.16 0.82 -21.03
CA ARG A 19 -24.08 1.70 -21.52
C ARG A 19 -22.96 1.95 -20.52
N ALA A 20 -23.15 1.54 -19.26
CA ALA A 20 -22.18 1.73 -18.18
C ALA A 20 -22.18 0.53 -17.25
N VAL A 21 -21.00 0.14 -16.77
CA VAL A 21 -20.83 -0.92 -15.78
C VAL A 21 -20.06 -0.36 -14.61
N VAL A 22 -20.62 -0.55 -13.41
CA VAL A 22 -19.96 -0.24 -12.15
C VAL A 22 -19.86 -1.53 -11.36
N GLY A 23 -18.68 -1.81 -10.83
CA GLY A 23 -18.43 -3.00 -10.04
C GLY A 23 -17.05 -2.98 -9.42
N THR A 24 -16.70 -4.10 -8.79
CA THR A 24 -15.38 -4.34 -8.20
C THR A 24 -14.40 -4.83 -9.29
N ARG A 25 -13.29 -5.46 -8.90
CA ARG A 25 -12.23 -6.00 -9.79
C ARG A 25 -12.75 -6.62 -11.10
N GLY A 26 -13.74 -7.50 -11.04
CA GLY A 26 -14.25 -8.21 -12.23
C GLY A 26 -14.88 -7.33 -13.32
N ALA A 27 -15.29 -6.10 -12.99
CA ALA A 27 -15.83 -5.16 -13.97
C ALA A 27 -14.80 -4.76 -15.04
N MET A 28 -13.50 -4.94 -14.78
CA MET A 28 -12.43 -4.72 -15.76
C MET A 28 -12.62 -5.47 -17.08
N PHE A 29 -13.34 -6.60 -17.06
CA PHE A 29 -13.65 -7.42 -18.24
C PHE A 29 -15.04 -7.18 -18.84
N ALA A 30 -15.78 -6.18 -18.37
CA ALA A 30 -17.12 -5.93 -18.85
C ALA A 30 -17.11 -5.51 -20.34
N PRO A 31 -17.86 -6.20 -21.23
CA PRO A 31 -17.81 -5.98 -22.67
C PRO A 31 -18.73 -4.83 -23.10
N VAL A 32 -18.50 -3.64 -22.55
CA VAL A 32 -19.25 -2.43 -22.90
C VAL A 32 -18.98 -2.07 -24.36
N ARG A 33 -20.04 -1.88 -25.17
CA ARG A 33 -19.94 -1.44 -26.57
C ARG A 33 -19.60 0.04 -26.62
N ASP A 34 -18.80 0.44 -27.61
CA ASP A 34 -18.37 1.82 -27.84
C ASP A 34 -17.80 2.45 -26.55
N LEU A 35 -16.88 1.74 -25.90
CA LEU A 35 -16.28 2.12 -24.64
C LEU A 35 -15.60 3.49 -24.78
N GLY A 36 -16.12 4.50 -24.08
CA GLY A 36 -15.58 5.86 -24.11
C GLY A 36 -14.63 6.19 -22.95
N LEU A 37 -14.79 5.50 -21.83
CA LEU A 37 -14.02 5.73 -20.61
C LEU A 37 -13.94 4.45 -19.78
N VAL A 38 -12.75 4.17 -19.26
CA VAL A 38 -12.54 3.29 -18.11
C VAL A 38 -12.05 4.10 -16.93
N ALA A 39 -12.54 3.78 -15.74
CA ALA A 39 -12.15 4.46 -14.52
C ALA A 39 -11.84 3.45 -13.41
N LEU A 40 -10.80 3.72 -12.63
CA LEU A 40 -10.42 2.96 -11.44
C LEU A 40 -10.27 3.91 -10.26
N TRP A 41 -10.75 3.47 -9.10
CA TRP A 41 -10.55 4.18 -7.84
C TRP A 41 -9.61 3.37 -6.94
N ASP A 42 -8.59 4.05 -6.42
CA ASP A 42 -7.59 3.56 -5.48
C ASP A 42 -6.87 2.30 -5.97
N ASP A 43 -5.99 2.44 -6.97
CA ASP A 43 -5.26 1.32 -7.58
C ASP A 43 -4.23 0.66 -6.65
N GLY A 44 -4.00 1.23 -5.47
CA GLY A 44 -3.16 0.62 -4.43
C GLY A 44 -3.90 -0.39 -3.55
N ASP A 45 -5.22 -0.54 -3.69
CA ASP A 45 -5.99 -1.51 -2.93
C ASP A 45 -5.75 -2.94 -3.44
N ASP A 46 -5.29 -3.83 -2.54
CA ASP A 46 -5.01 -5.25 -2.81
C ASP A 46 -6.20 -5.99 -3.47
N SER A 47 -7.44 -5.52 -3.27
CA SER A 47 -8.65 -6.10 -3.86
C SER A 47 -8.70 -5.98 -5.39
N HIS A 48 -7.91 -5.10 -6.00
CA HIS A 48 -7.75 -5.00 -7.46
C HIS A 48 -6.83 -6.06 -8.05
N SER A 49 -6.03 -6.73 -7.22
CA SER A 49 -5.18 -7.86 -7.61
C SER A 49 -5.96 -9.17 -7.56
N GLU A 50 -6.01 -9.91 -8.67
CA GLU A 50 -6.54 -11.26 -8.67
C GLU A 50 -5.47 -12.23 -8.14
N PRO A 51 -5.72 -12.98 -7.05
CA PRO A 51 -4.75 -13.95 -6.53
C PRO A 51 -4.63 -15.22 -7.39
N HIS A 52 -5.67 -15.56 -8.15
CA HIS A 52 -5.70 -16.76 -9.00
C HIS A 52 -5.13 -16.50 -10.39
N ALA A 53 -4.45 -17.48 -10.98
CA ALA A 53 -3.96 -17.37 -12.36
C ALA A 53 -5.07 -16.92 -13.33
N PRO A 54 -4.79 -15.96 -14.25
CA PRO A 54 -3.48 -15.41 -14.62
C PRO A 54 -3.05 -14.17 -13.80
N GLN A 55 -3.66 -13.96 -12.62
CA GLN A 55 -3.33 -12.90 -11.67
C GLN A 55 -3.38 -11.47 -12.23
N PRO A 56 -4.40 -11.10 -13.01
CA PRO A 56 -4.51 -9.74 -13.53
C PRO A 56 -4.69 -8.73 -12.40
N HIS A 57 -4.05 -7.58 -12.56
CA HIS A 57 -4.37 -6.38 -11.80
C HIS A 57 -5.37 -5.52 -12.58
N ALA A 58 -6.39 -4.97 -11.92
CA ALA A 58 -7.45 -4.21 -12.58
C ALA A 58 -6.92 -3.00 -13.37
N ARG A 59 -5.96 -2.26 -12.82
CA ARG A 59 -5.31 -1.14 -13.50
C ARG A 59 -4.71 -1.56 -14.84
N GLU A 60 -3.93 -2.64 -14.86
CA GLU A 60 -3.23 -3.11 -16.06
C GLU A 60 -4.21 -3.52 -17.16
N VAL A 61 -5.29 -4.24 -16.79
CA VAL A 61 -6.34 -4.60 -17.72
C VAL A 61 -7.02 -3.36 -18.30
N LEU A 62 -7.35 -2.38 -17.46
CA LEU A 62 -8.01 -1.15 -17.90
C LEU A 62 -7.10 -0.26 -18.76
N LEU A 63 -5.80 -0.19 -18.47
CA LEU A 63 -4.81 0.51 -19.30
C LEU A 63 -4.72 -0.11 -20.70
N LEU A 64 -4.63 -1.44 -20.77
CA LEU A 64 -4.61 -2.18 -22.04
C LEU A 64 -5.89 -1.94 -22.83
N ARG A 65 -7.05 -1.99 -22.16
CA ARG A 65 -8.33 -1.69 -22.80
C ARG A 65 -8.42 -0.25 -23.30
N ALA A 66 -7.93 0.72 -22.52
CA ALA A 66 -7.89 2.11 -22.94
C ALA A 66 -7.08 2.29 -24.23
N ALA A 67 -5.92 1.64 -24.32
CA ALA A 67 -5.10 1.65 -25.52
C ALA A 67 -5.76 0.92 -26.72
N GLN A 68 -6.31 -0.28 -26.51
CA GLN A 68 -6.90 -1.11 -27.55
C GLN A 68 -8.22 -0.53 -28.09
N ASP A 69 -9.12 -0.14 -27.19
CA ASP A 69 -10.43 0.41 -27.53
C ASP A 69 -10.34 1.91 -27.89
N ARG A 70 -9.16 2.53 -27.73
CA ARG A 70 -8.89 3.96 -27.93
C ARG A 70 -9.85 4.84 -27.12
N CYS A 71 -9.98 4.51 -25.84
CA CYS A 71 -10.87 5.21 -24.91
C CYS A 71 -10.09 5.94 -23.82
N ALA A 72 -10.76 6.83 -23.09
CA ALA A 72 -10.14 7.54 -21.99
C ALA A 72 -9.86 6.58 -20.81
N PHE A 73 -8.78 6.85 -20.08
CA PHE A 73 -8.47 6.21 -18.81
C PHE A 73 -8.45 7.26 -17.70
N LEU A 74 -9.15 6.98 -16.59
CA LEU A 74 -9.13 7.81 -15.39
C LEU A 74 -8.75 6.98 -14.18
N LEU A 75 -7.70 7.39 -13.48
CA LEU A 75 -7.33 6.83 -12.20
C LEU A 75 -7.49 7.90 -11.11
N GLY A 76 -8.33 7.61 -10.13
CA GLY A 76 -8.52 8.44 -8.94
C GLY A 76 -8.08 7.70 -7.69
N GLY A 77 -7.68 8.42 -6.65
CA GLY A 77 -7.31 7.83 -5.37
C GLY A 77 -6.94 8.90 -4.35
N TRP A 78 -6.81 8.49 -3.09
CA TRP A 78 -6.39 9.38 -1.99
C TRP A 78 -4.88 9.60 -1.97
N SER A 79 -4.13 8.64 -2.49
CA SER A 79 -2.68 8.67 -2.62
C SER A 79 -2.26 8.36 -4.06
N CYS A 80 -1.12 8.89 -4.49
CA CYS A 80 -0.50 8.52 -5.75
C CYS A 80 0.36 7.28 -5.55
N THR A 81 -0.02 6.16 -6.19
CA THR A 81 0.81 4.94 -6.21
C THR A 81 2.03 5.14 -7.10
N VAL A 82 3.05 4.29 -6.93
CA VAL A 82 4.27 4.34 -7.75
C VAL A 82 3.94 4.14 -9.24
N ASP A 83 3.05 3.20 -9.56
CA ASP A 83 2.65 2.95 -10.93
C ASP A 83 1.84 4.12 -11.51
N ALA A 84 0.93 4.73 -10.74
CA ALA A 84 0.22 5.94 -11.17
C ALA A 84 1.19 7.10 -11.42
N ALA A 85 2.19 7.27 -10.55
CA ALA A 85 3.24 8.25 -10.72
C ALA A 85 4.03 7.99 -12.01
N GLN A 86 4.36 6.74 -12.30
CA GLN A 86 5.06 6.35 -13.53
C GLN A 86 4.25 6.69 -14.79
N LEU A 87 2.92 6.48 -14.79
CA LEU A 87 2.06 6.87 -15.91
C LEU A 87 2.13 8.39 -16.18
N VAL A 88 2.19 9.20 -15.12
CA VAL A 88 2.31 10.66 -15.23
C VAL A 88 3.72 11.07 -15.67
N GLU A 89 4.75 10.49 -15.05
CA GLU A 89 6.16 10.80 -15.31
C GLU A 89 6.57 10.48 -16.75
N THR A 90 6.07 9.36 -17.29
CA THR A 90 6.30 8.95 -18.69
C THR A 90 5.46 9.75 -19.69
N GLY A 91 4.53 10.59 -19.22
CA GLY A 91 3.61 11.36 -20.06
C GLY A 91 2.46 10.54 -20.66
N TRP A 92 2.30 9.28 -20.27
CA TRP A 92 1.19 8.43 -20.70
C TRP A 92 -0.15 8.97 -20.19
N ALA A 93 -0.18 9.43 -18.93
CA ALA A 93 -1.31 10.11 -18.32
C ALA A 93 -0.97 11.57 -17.97
N ARG A 94 -1.99 12.41 -17.82
CA ARG A 94 -1.85 13.78 -17.30
C ARG A 94 -2.35 13.84 -15.86
N PRO A 95 -1.68 14.62 -14.98
CA PRO A 95 -2.14 14.76 -13.61
C PRO A 95 -3.40 15.64 -13.56
N LEU A 96 -4.39 15.21 -12.78
CA LEU A 96 -5.56 16.01 -12.42
C LEU A 96 -5.52 16.23 -10.90
N VAL A 97 -4.92 17.33 -10.47
CA VAL A 97 -4.63 17.62 -9.06
C VAL A 97 -5.33 18.91 -8.60
N ALA A 98 -5.82 18.90 -7.38
CA ALA A 98 -6.31 20.10 -6.71
C ALA A 98 -5.14 21.00 -6.27
N THR A 99 -5.41 22.29 -6.08
CA THR A 99 -4.39 23.23 -5.55
C THR A 99 -3.99 22.86 -4.13
N ARG A 100 -2.80 23.29 -3.71
CA ARG A 100 -2.27 23.02 -2.38
C ARG A 100 -3.20 23.56 -1.28
N GLU A 101 -3.81 24.71 -1.52
CA GLU A 101 -4.73 25.39 -0.61
C GLU A 101 -6.03 24.59 -0.45
N GLN A 102 -6.60 24.11 -1.56
CA GLN A 102 -7.79 23.25 -1.54
C GLN A 102 -7.52 21.94 -0.79
N VAL A 103 -6.38 21.30 -1.06
CA VAL A 103 -5.97 20.07 -0.36
C VAL A 103 -5.80 20.33 1.13
N ARG A 104 -5.11 21.42 1.51
CA ARG A 104 -4.87 21.77 2.91
C ARG A 104 -6.15 22.10 3.68
N GLY A 105 -7.14 22.72 3.03
CA GLY A 105 -8.43 23.01 3.64
C GLY A 105 -9.28 21.77 3.94
N ALA A 106 -9.09 20.68 3.19
CA ALA A 106 -9.80 19.42 3.36
C ALA A 106 -9.02 18.38 4.18
N ALA A 107 -7.70 18.54 4.33
CA ALA A 107 -6.84 17.57 4.99
C ALA A 107 -7.08 17.55 6.53
N PRO A 108 -7.06 16.36 7.16
CA PRO A 108 -7.11 16.26 8.61
C PRO A 108 -5.84 16.82 9.26
N LEU A 109 -5.94 17.24 10.52
CA LEU A 109 -4.77 17.64 11.30
C LEU A 109 -3.87 16.41 11.55
N VAL A 110 -2.65 16.46 11.02
CA VAL A 110 -1.62 15.43 11.26
C VAL A 110 -0.59 15.98 12.23
N ARG A 111 -0.35 15.25 13.33
CA ARG A 111 0.72 15.57 14.30
C ARG A 111 1.74 14.43 14.29
N THR A 112 2.99 14.76 14.03
CA THR A 112 4.13 13.84 14.10
C THR A 112 4.85 14.01 15.42
N VAL A 113 5.41 12.93 15.96
CA VAL A 113 6.30 12.99 17.13
C VAL A 113 7.65 13.53 16.66
N GLY A 114 8.14 14.61 17.28
CA GLY A 114 9.46 15.17 16.97
C GLY A 114 10.58 14.60 17.86
N ASP A 115 11.83 14.85 17.47
CA ASP A 115 13.01 14.38 18.23
C ASP A 115 13.04 14.89 19.68
N GLN A 116 12.51 16.09 19.92
CA GLN A 116 12.42 16.68 21.26
C GLN A 116 11.38 15.98 22.15
N ASP A 117 10.31 15.45 21.55
CA ASP A 117 9.30 14.66 22.28
C ASP A 117 9.85 13.28 22.64
N LEU A 118 10.69 12.70 21.78
CA LEU A 118 11.39 11.43 22.03
C LEU A 118 12.49 11.56 23.10
N ALA A 119 13.18 12.70 23.15
CA ALA A 119 14.25 12.97 24.12
C ALA A 119 13.72 13.16 25.56
N ARG A 120 12.46 13.61 25.71
CA ARG A 120 11.81 13.80 27.01
C ARG A 120 11.25 12.51 27.63
N ASP A 121 11.31 11.40 26.90
CA ASP A 121 10.53 10.21 27.21
C ASP A 121 11.40 8.93 27.28
N GLU A 122 12.36 8.88 28.21
CA GLU A 122 13.11 7.66 28.51
C GLU A 122 12.19 6.51 28.95
N ALA A 123 11.05 6.81 29.58
CA ALA A 123 10.04 5.84 30.00
C ALA A 123 9.15 5.32 28.85
N ALA A 124 8.80 6.13 27.84
CA ALA A 124 8.12 5.64 26.63
C ALA A 124 9.03 4.89 25.65
N ARG A 125 10.35 4.81 25.90
CA ARG A 125 11.16 3.77 25.24
C ARG A 125 10.76 2.36 25.71
N ALA A 126 10.26 2.23 26.94
CA ALA A 126 9.76 0.97 27.50
C ALA A 126 8.26 0.75 27.20
N ALA A 127 7.44 1.79 27.28
CA ALA A 127 6.03 1.75 26.88
C ALA A 127 5.90 2.01 25.38
N ARG A 128 5.54 1.01 24.58
CA ARG A 128 5.50 1.00 23.10
C ARG A 128 4.60 2.07 22.40
N LEU A 129 4.20 3.14 23.09
CA LEU A 129 3.40 4.27 22.61
C LEU A 129 3.97 5.59 23.15
N PRO A 130 4.32 6.56 22.28
CA PRO A 130 4.77 7.90 22.71
C PRO A 130 3.69 8.65 23.51
N THR A 131 4.11 9.52 24.44
CA THR A 131 3.18 10.35 25.25
C THR A 131 2.15 11.12 24.40
N LEU A 132 2.56 11.67 23.25
CA LEU A 132 1.65 12.37 22.33
C LEU A 132 0.51 11.46 21.84
N ALA A 133 0.82 10.23 21.47
CA ALA A 133 -0.17 9.25 21.02
C ALA A 133 -1.13 8.89 22.16
N TRP A 134 -0.61 8.71 23.37
CA TRP A 134 -1.43 8.42 24.55
C TRP A 134 -2.42 9.54 24.86
N GLN A 135 -1.96 10.80 24.82
CA GLN A 135 -2.82 11.97 25.04
C GLN A 135 -3.90 12.08 23.95
N ALA A 136 -3.54 11.87 22.68
CA ALA A 136 -4.48 11.90 21.57
C ALA A 136 -5.57 10.81 21.72
N VAL A 137 -5.18 9.59 22.10
CA VAL A 137 -6.13 8.50 22.37
C VAL A 137 -7.06 8.85 23.53
N ARG A 138 -6.51 9.33 24.66
CA ARG A 138 -7.31 9.68 25.85
C ARG A 138 -8.33 10.78 25.56
N GLU A 139 -7.97 11.78 24.78
CA GLU A 139 -8.89 12.85 24.38
C GLU A 139 -9.92 12.38 23.36
N GLY A 140 -9.52 11.60 22.36
CA GLY A 140 -10.43 11.05 21.36
C GLY A 140 -11.50 10.15 21.97
N LEU A 141 -11.14 9.33 22.97
CA LEU A 141 -12.06 8.44 23.68
C LEU A 141 -13.19 9.16 24.44
N ARG A 142 -13.04 10.46 24.73
CA ARG A 142 -14.12 11.27 25.31
C ARG A 142 -15.25 11.55 24.31
N HIS A 143 -14.95 11.48 23.02
CA HIS A 143 -15.86 11.82 21.93
C HIS A 143 -16.32 10.60 21.14
N GLY A 144 -15.58 9.49 21.19
CA GLY A 144 -15.92 8.27 20.48
C GLY A 144 -14.76 7.27 20.39
N PRO A 145 -14.94 6.16 19.67
CA PRO A 145 -13.89 5.17 19.49
C PRO A 145 -12.67 5.76 18.76
N VAL A 146 -11.47 5.40 19.21
CA VAL A 146 -10.21 5.78 18.56
C VAL A 146 -9.64 4.57 17.82
N LEU A 147 -9.38 4.72 16.53
CA LEU A 147 -8.71 3.70 15.73
C LEU A 147 -7.20 3.76 15.97
N VAL A 148 -6.63 2.69 16.53
CA VAL A 148 -5.18 2.51 16.63
C VAL A 148 -4.74 1.55 15.52
N GLN A 149 -4.09 2.09 14.50
CA GLN A 149 -3.55 1.28 13.41
C GLN A 149 -2.10 0.89 13.70
N VAL A 150 -1.86 -0.42 13.74
CA VAL A 150 -0.51 -0.99 13.78
C VAL A 150 -0.22 -1.67 12.45
N PRO A 151 1.03 -1.68 11.96
CA PRO A 151 1.39 -2.50 10.80
C PRO A 151 1.00 -3.96 11.10
N ARG A 152 0.27 -4.58 10.16
CA ARG A 152 -0.52 -5.84 10.27
C ARG A 152 0.09 -6.93 11.18
N ARG A 153 -0.77 -7.79 11.77
CA ARG A 153 -0.34 -9.05 12.41
C ARG A 153 0.44 -9.89 11.39
N GLY A 154 1.66 -10.32 11.73
CA GLY A 154 2.52 -11.11 10.85
C GLY A 154 3.63 -10.33 10.14
N TYR A 155 3.90 -9.08 10.54
CA TYR A 155 5.13 -8.40 10.13
C TYR A 155 6.33 -9.30 10.47
N VAL A 156 7.07 -9.75 9.44
CA VAL A 156 8.38 -10.38 9.63
C VAL A 156 9.19 -9.39 10.45
N PRO A 157 9.57 -9.71 11.70
CA PRO A 157 10.31 -8.78 12.52
C PRO A 157 11.58 -8.43 11.76
N ARG A 158 11.63 -7.20 11.23
CA ARG A 158 12.88 -6.69 10.65
C ARG A 158 13.92 -6.79 11.74
N MET A 159 14.94 -7.59 11.50
CA MET A 159 16.00 -7.73 12.48
C MET A 159 16.76 -6.41 12.56
N ALA A 160 17.10 -6.03 13.78
CA ALA A 160 17.79 -4.81 14.07
C ALA A 160 18.71 -5.05 15.25
N CYS A 161 19.81 -4.32 15.30
CA CYS A 161 20.75 -4.36 16.42
C CYS A 161 20.01 -4.21 17.75
N ALA A 162 20.25 -5.10 18.69
CA ALA A 162 19.69 -5.00 20.03
C ALA A 162 20.19 -3.74 20.76
N ALA A 163 21.41 -3.26 20.47
CA ALA A 163 22.01 -2.11 21.12
C ALA A 163 21.56 -0.76 20.53
N CYS A 164 21.65 -0.56 19.21
CA CYS A 164 21.40 0.73 18.58
C CYS A 164 20.19 0.77 17.63
N ARG A 165 19.50 -0.37 17.43
CA ARG A 165 18.31 -0.50 16.57
C ARG A 165 18.54 -0.26 15.07
N THR A 166 19.79 -0.15 14.63
CA THR A 166 20.14 -0.14 13.21
C THR A 166 19.63 -1.42 12.54
N PRO A 167 18.90 -1.32 11.40
CA PRO A 167 18.43 -2.49 10.67
C PRO A 167 19.57 -3.42 10.25
N ALA A 168 19.40 -4.73 10.49
CA ALA A 168 20.34 -5.74 10.03
C ALA A 168 20.16 -5.95 8.52
N ARG A 169 21.19 -5.64 7.74
CA ARG A 169 21.19 -5.74 6.27
C ARG A 169 22.27 -6.69 5.79
N CYS A 170 21.99 -7.39 4.69
CA CYS A 170 22.94 -8.24 4.01
C CYS A 170 24.08 -7.40 3.43
N ARG A 171 25.34 -7.80 3.68
CA ARG A 171 26.52 -7.10 3.15
C ARG A 171 26.65 -7.18 1.63
N HIS A 172 25.94 -8.11 0.98
CA HIS A 172 26.02 -8.32 -0.46
C HIS A 172 25.01 -7.48 -1.26
N CYS A 173 23.73 -7.47 -0.87
CA CYS A 173 22.66 -6.81 -1.62
C CYS A 173 21.88 -5.75 -0.81
N SER A 174 22.29 -5.46 0.43
CA SER A 174 21.59 -4.55 1.36
C SER A 174 20.16 -4.96 1.74
N GLY A 175 19.74 -6.16 1.34
CA GLY A 175 18.42 -6.72 1.66
C GLY A 175 18.24 -7.04 3.14
N PRO A 176 16.98 -7.23 3.58
CA PRO A 176 16.67 -7.55 4.96
C PRO A 176 17.25 -8.91 5.35
N LEU A 177 17.84 -8.98 6.56
CA LEU A 177 18.23 -10.25 7.17
C LEU A 177 17.08 -10.77 8.04
N GLU A 178 16.85 -12.07 7.93
CA GLU A 178 15.81 -12.82 8.65
C GLU A 178 16.48 -13.92 9.48
N GLY A 179 15.92 -14.19 10.66
CA GLY A 179 16.34 -15.31 11.49
C GLY A 179 15.73 -16.63 11.00
N GLN A 180 16.46 -17.72 11.13
CA GLN A 180 15.95 -19.07 10.91
C GLN A 180 15.41 -19.66 12.22
N GLU A 181 14.23 -20.29 12.19
CA GLU A 181 13.61 -20.88 13.40
C GLU A 181 14.49 -21.94 14.08
N SER A 182 15.44 -22.54 13.37
CA SER A 182 16.27 -23.67 13.84
C SER A 182 17.78 -23.43 13.81
N ALA A 183 18.25 -22.25 13.38
CA ALA A 183 19.68 -21.94 13.30
C ALA A 183 20.00 -20.55 13.85
N SER A 184 21.15 -20.41 14.49
CA SER A 184 21.73 -19.10 14.87
C SER A 184 22.19 -18.27 13.66
N ALA A 185 22.07 -18.82 12.45
CA ALA A 185 22.46 -18.18 11.21
C ALA A 185 21.34 -17.29 10.65
N LEU A 186 21.74 -16.11 10.17
CA LEU A 186 20.82 -15.19 9.50
C LEU A 186 20.80 -15.50 8.02
N ARG A 187 19.70 -15.21 7.32
CA ARG A 187 19.64 -15.31 5.86
C ARG A 187 19.05 -14.05 5.26
N CYS A 188 19.56 -13.62 4.11
CA CYS A 188 18.93 -12.55 3.37
C CYS A 188 17.62 -13.00 2.72
N GLY A 189 16.52 -12.28 3.00
CA GLY A 189 15.21 -12.54 2.40
C GLY A 189 15.14 -12.26 0.90
N TRP A 190 16.12 -11.54 0.33
CA TRP A 190 16.16 -11.23 -1.11
C TRP A 190 17.03 -12.18 -1.91
N CYS A 191 18.30 -12.35 -1.52
CA CYS A 191 19.27 -13.13 -2.28
C CYS A 191 19.51 -14.54 -1.71
N GLY A 192 18.91 -14.88 -0.57
CA GLY A 192 19.05 -16.19 0.06
C GLY A 192 20.41 -16.48 0.70
N ARG A 193 21.38 -15.54 0.63
CA ARG A 193 22.72 -15.73 1.22
C ARG A 193 22.64 -15.79 2.73
N GLU A 194 23.34 -16.77 3.31
CA GLU A 194 23.54 -16.89 4.75
C GLU A 194 24.54 -15.84 5.28
N GLU A 195 24.29 -15.34 6.48
CA GLU A 195 25.10 -14.38 7.21
C GLU A 195 25.32 -14.93 8.62
N GLY A 196 26.48 -15.56 8.81
CA GLY A 196 26.86 -16.21 10.07
C GLY A 196 27.67 -15.33 11.04
N ALA A 197 28.14 -14.16 10.60
CA ALA A 197 29.01 -13.29 11.40
C ALA A 197 28.60 -11.82 11.27
N TRP A 198 27.30 -11.57 11.46
CA TRP A 198 26.77 -10.22 11.42
C TRP A 198 27.31 -9.38 12.58
N HIS A 199 27.73 -8.16 12.27
CA HIS A 199 28.01 -7.11 13.23
C HIS A 199 27.28 -5.85 12.78
N CYS A 200 26.82 -5.06 13.74
CA CYS A 200 26.18 -3.79 13.47
C CYS A 200 27.20 -2.85 12.81
N PRO A 201 26.89 -2.26 11.64
CA PRO A 201 27.79 -1.31 10.98
C PRO A 201 27.95 -0.01 11.77
N GLU A 202 27.00 0.33 12.64
CA GLU A 202 27.00 1.59 13.41
C GLU A 202 27.69 1.45 14.77
N CYS A 203 27.47 0.36 15.51
CA CYS A 203 27.98 0.21 16.88
C CYS A 203 28.88 -1.02 17.09
N GLY A 204 29.12 -1.84 16.06
CA GLY A 204 29.96 -3.04 16.15
C GLY A 204 29.37 -4.21 16.96
N ALA A 205 28.18 -4.06 17.55
CA ALA A 205 27.53 -5.13 18.31
C ALA A 205 27.19 -6.34 17.44
N PHE A 206 27.27 -7.53 18.02
CA PHE A 206 26.98 -8.82 17.38
C PHE A 206 25.55 -9.35 17.70
N ARG A 207 24.68 -8.47 18.21
CA ARG A 207 23.30 -8.77 18.62
C ARG A 207 22.35 -7.67 18.16
#